data_AF-A0A2K8T961-F1
#
_entry.id   AF-A0A2K8T961-F1
#
_cell.length_a   1.000
_cell.length_b   1.000
_cell.length_c   1.000
_cell.angle_alpha   90.00
_cell.angle_beta   90.00
_cell.angle_gamma   90.00
#
_symmetry.space_group_name_H-M   'P 1'
#
loop_
_entity.id
_entity.type
_entity.pdbx_description
1 polymer ?
#
loop_
_entity_poly.entity_id
_entity_poly.type
_entity_poly.pdbx_seq_one_letter_code
_entity_poly.pdbx_strand_id
1 'polypeptide(L)' 'MNKGELVDAVAAKTNITKKQADEVINAFLLVVTEAVANGDKVTLVGFGSFE' A
#
# COMPACT_ATOMS: atom_id res chain seq x y z
N MET A 1 -4.39 12.66 6.06
CA MET A 1 -4.03 11.24 5.95
C MET A 1 -2.53 11.09 5.84
N ASN A 2 -1.87 10.85 6.97
CA ASN A 2 -0.51 10.33 7.06
C ASN A 2 -0.55 8.78 7.06
N LYS A 3 0.60 8.12 7.14
CA LYS A 3 0.69 6.64 7.14
C LYS A 3 -0.11 5.99 8.28
N GLY A 4 -0.07 6.56 9.48
CA GLY A 4 -0.83 6.02 10.62
C GLY A 4 -2.34 6.09 10.40
N GLU A 5 -2.82 7.24 9.91
CA GLU A 5 -4.23 7.44 9.54
C GLU A 5 -4.67 6.50 8.41
N LEU A 6 -3.78 6.19 7.45
CA LEU A 6 -4.04 5.23 6.38
C LEU A 6 -4.15 3.79 6.91
N VAL A 7 -3.24 3.38 7.80
CA VAL A 7 -3.27 2.05 8.44
C VAL A 7 -4.57 1.88 9.23
N ASP A 8 -4.99 2.90 9.98
CA ASP A 8 -6.24 2.88 10.73
C ASP A 8 -7.46 2.75 9.80
N ALA A 9 -7.49 3.51 8.71
CA ALA A 9 -8.56 3.45 7.73
C ALA A 9 -8.65 2.09 7.03
N VAL A 10 -7.51 1.47 6.71
CA VAL A 10 -7.45 0.15 6.09
C VAL A 10 -7.90 -0.93 7.06
N ALA A 11 -7.40 -0.94 8.29
CA ALA A 11 -7.82 -1.87 9.34
C ALA A 11 -9.36 -1.86 9.53
N ALA A 12 -9.93 -0.65 9.61
CA ALA A 12 -11.37 -0.48 9.76
C ALA A 12 -12.18 -1.00 8.56
N LYS A 13 -11.67 -0.84 7.32
CA LYS A 13 -12.37 -1.28 6.09
C LYS A 13 -12.22 -2.76 5.78
N THR A 14 -11.16 -3.41 6.25
CA THR A 14 -10.87 -4.81 5.95
C THR A 14 -11.12 -5.75 7.13
N ASN A 15 -11.51 -5.20 8.29
CA ASN A 15 -11.78 -5.95 9.52
C ASN A 15 -10.56 -6.80 9.98
N ILE A 16 -9.36 -6.26 9.81
CA ILE A 16 -8.10 -6.85 10.29
C ILE A 16 -7.54 -6.02 11.45
N THR A 17 -6.59 -6.58 12.19
CA THR A 17 -5.92 -5.83 13.26
C THR A 17 -5.07 -4.69 12.70
N LYS A 18 -4.88 -3.62 13.48
CA LYS A 18 -4.00 -2.50 13.12
C LYS A 18 -2.58 -2.96 12.76
N LYS A 19 -2.07 -3.98 13.46
CA LYS A 19 -0.76 -4.59 13.18
C LYS A 19 -0.72 -5.21 11.78
N GLN A 20 -1.73 -6.02 11.43
CA GLN A 20 -1.82 -6.61 10.10
C GLN A 20 -1.96 -5.55 9.00
N ALA A 21 -2.73 -4.49 9.26
CA ALA A 21 -2.84 -3.38 8.31
C ALA A 21 -1.52 -2.64 8.10
N ASP A 22 -0.73 -2.41 9.16
CA ASP A 22 0.62 -1.83 9.03
C ASP A 22 1.54 -2.74 8.21
N GLU A 23 1.55 -4.04 8.49
CA GLU A 23 2.33 -5.04 7.74
C GLU A 23 1.96 -5.04 6.24
N VAL A 24 0.66 -5.03 5.92
CA VAL A 24 0.18 -5.00 4.52
C VAL A 24 0.58 -3.71 3.82
N ILE A 25 0.40 -2.55 4.45
CA ILE A 25 0.77 -1.26 3.86
C ILE A 25 2.28 -1.18 3.63
N ASN A 26 3.09 -1.66 4.58
CA ASN A 26 4.54 -1.71 4.42
C ASN A 26 4.95 -2.61 3.27
N ALA A 27 4.38 -3.81 3.19
CA ALA A 27 4.67 -4.75 2.11
C ALA A 27 4.27 -4.18 0.74
N PHE A 28 3.10 -3.56 0.65
CA PHE A 28 2.64 -2.91 -0.58
C PHE A 28 3.62 -1.81 -1.04
N LEU A 29 4.01 -0.90 -0.14
CA LEU A 29 4.95 0.17 -0.46
C LEU A 29 6.29 -0.38 -0.93
N LEU A 30 6.82 -1.41 -0.26
CA LEU A 30 8.08 -2.05 -0.63
C LEU A 30 8.01 -2.65 -2.04
N VAL A 31 7.01 -3.48 -2.31
CA VAL A 31 6.85 -4.17 -3.60
C VAL A 31 6.68 -3.17 -4.75
N VAL A 32 5.87 -2.13 -4.56
CA VAL A 32 5.70 -1.08 -5.59
C VAL A 32 7.00 -0.32 -5.81
N THR A 33 7.72 0.01 -4.74
CA THR A 33 8.99 0.74 -4.84
C THR A 33 10.06 -0.09 -5.56
N GLU A 34 10.18 -1.37 -5.24
CA GLU A 34 11.13 -2.28 -5.88
C GLU A 34 10.82 -2.47 -7.37
N ALA A 35 9.54 -2.67 -7.73
CA ALA A 35 9.11 -2.78 -9.12
C ALA A 35 9.50 -1.52 -9.92
N VAL A 36 9.13 -0.34 -9.41
CA VAL A 36 9.44 0.94 -10.06
C VAL A 36 10.97 1.16 -10.16
N ALA A 37 11.72 0.84 -9.12
CA ALA A 37 13.19 0.94 -9.14
C ALA A 37 13.84 0.04 -10.20
N ASN A 38 13.20 -1.08 -10.55
CA ASN A 38 13.63 -1.98 -11.62
C ASN A 38 13.18 -1.52 -13.02
N GLY A 39 12.48 -0.39 -13.11
CA GLY A 39 11.91 0.13 -14.36
C GLY A 39 10.58 -0.51 -14.75
N ASP A 40 9.96 -1.29 -13.86
CA ASP A 40 8.66 -1.89 -14.10
C ASP A 40 7.54 -0.85 -13.90
N LYS A 41 6.60 -0.83 -14.84
CA LYS A 41 5.38 -0.02 -14.72
C LYS A 41 4.34 -0.75 -13.87
N VAL A 42 3.98 -0.18 -12.72
CA VAL A 42 2.90 -0.72 -11.86
C VAL A 42 1.61 0.01 -12.15
N THR A 43 0.57 -0.69 -12.60
CA THR A 43 -0.75 -0.08 -12.90
C THR A 43 -1.84 -0.66 -12.00
N LEU A 44 -2.53 0.23 -11.27
CA LEU A 44 -3.68 -0.08 -10.42
C LEU A 44 -4.93 0.54 -11.04
N VAL A 45 -5.71 -0.28 -11.74
CA VAL A 45 -6.92 0.16 -12.45
C VAL A 45 -7.87 0.87 -11.49
N GLY A 46 -8.31 2.07 -11.88
CA GLY A 46 -9.19 2.91 -11.06
C GLY A 46 -8.48 3.78 -10.02
N PHE A 47 -7.16 3.70 -9.90
CA PHE A 47 -6.35 4.54 -9.01
C PHE A 47 -5.28 5.31 -9.77
N GLY A 48 -4.44 4.61 -10.55
CA GLY A 48 -3.35 5.23 -11.31
C GLY A 48 -2.24 4.26 -11.67
N SER A 49 -1.12 4.81 -12.14
CA SER A 49 0.09 4.06 -12.47
C SER A 49 1.32 4.70 -11.82
N PHE A 50 2.34 3.87 -11.56
CA PHE A 50 3.65 4.25 -11.04
C PHE A 50 4.73 3.73 -11.99
N GLU A 51 5.77 4.52 -12.18
CA GLU A 51 6.95 4.27 -13.02
C GLU A 51 8.13 5.12 -12.56
#